data_AF-A0A8S3DDL9-F1
#
_entry.id   AF-A0A8S3DDL9-F1
#
_cell.length_a   1.000
_cell.length_b   1.000
_cell.length_c   1.000
_cell.angle_alpha   90.00
_cell.angle_beta   90.00
_cell.angle_gamma   90.00
#
_symmetry.space_group_name_H-M   'P 1'
#
loop_
_entity.id
_entity.type
_entity.pdbx_description
1 polymer ?
#
loop_
_entity_poly.entity_id
_entity_poly.type
_entity_poly.pdbx_seq_one_letter_code
_entity_poly.pdbx_strand_id
1 'polypeptide(L)'
;LYAYPSALANQTFIDTLKQNNPMIVSAMPDSPLPPASSQIFLRETSSSSFPVYILTSNHENELSNHYYHSFFDDPSTLAINISSLEYNSTTEFSQWVKLIVEPFAQTLIEYFVGSTKNVTIKQEIINNLVYCVLKNINCPLIHNVTNQTTGNAFDSFNETSLPFSINTYPTSPAVTSRFVQSILSYLLRDRMLDTMNLTEKACEQLSKNDSFRSYTYVGGYTPSIMSDAFFSGYCVRSYSRSVSSMSPAFTIDNYDLSQTTYPVWTESRWSTISLRLFIIPTRKHEIVTLVIGILLLSTSFVVCLILRYYTKISLLQPSSS
;
A
#
# COMPACT_ATOMS: atom_id res chain seq x y z
N LEU A 1 17.90 20.76 -12.99
CA LEU A 1 17.75 21.55 -11.75
C LEU A 1 18.94 21.21 -10.87
N TYR A 2 19.78 22.18 -10.57
CA TYR A 2 20.95 22.01 -9.71
C TYR A 2 20.67 22.61 -8.34
N ALA A 3 21.39 22.13 -7.32
CA ALA A 3 21.44 22.80 -6.03
C ALA A 3 22.04 24.20 -6.24
N TYR A 4 21.18 25.22 -6.39
CA TYR A 4 21.60 26.61 -6.54
C TYR A 4 22.30 27.12 -5.27
N PRO A 5 23.17 28.14 -5.36
CA PRO A 5 24.03 28.55 -4.27
C PRO A 5 23.23 29.13 -3.10
N SER A 6 23.85 29.05 -1.92
CA SER A 6 23.37 29.43 -0.58
C SER A 6 22.66 30.78 -0.44
N ALA A 7 22.77 31.69 -1.41
CA ALA A 7 22.23 33.05 -1.34
C ALA A 7 20.69 33.14 -1.31
N LEU A 8 19.97 32.07 -1.69
CA LEU A 8 18.50 32.01 -1.66
C LEU A 8 17.95 31.03 -0.61
N ALA A 9 18.82 30.27 0.04
CA ALA A 9 18.41 29.36 1.11
C ALA A 9 18.21 30.15 2.40
N ASN A 10 17.17 29.82 3.17
CA ASN A 10 17.04 30.36 4.50
C ASN A 10 18.11 29.73 5.39
N GLN A 11 19.26 30.41 5.48
CA GLN A 11 20.43 29.91 6.20
C GLN A 11 20.10 29.62 7.67
N THR A 12 19.22 30.42 8.29
CA THR A 12 18.74 30.20 9.65
C THR A 12 18.08 28.83 9.81
N PHE A 13 17.22 28.42 8.87
CA PHE A 13 16.59 27.09 8.91
C PHE A 13 17.63 25.96 8.82
N ILE A 14 18.60 26.10 7.91
CA ILE A 14 19.67 25.11 7.74
C ILE A 14 20.54 25.02 9.01
N ASP A 15 20.89 26.16 9.59
CA ASP A 15 21.73 26.22 10.78
C ASP A 15 21.02 25.61 11.99
N THR A 16 19.73 25.91 12.19
CA THR A 16 18.91 25.26 13.23
C THR A 16 18.80 23.75 13.00
N LEU A 17 18.60 23.32 11.75
CA LEU A 17 18.51 21.91 11.42
C LEU A 17 19.81 21.15 11.76
N LYS A 18 20.97 21.73 11.39
CA LYS A 18 22.29 21.16 11.69
C LYS A 18 22.62 21.20 13.17
N GLN A 19 22.21 22.25 13.87
CA GLN A 19 22.38 22.38 15.31
C GLN A 19 21.61 21.27 16.04
N ASN A 20 20.37 21.01 15.63
CA ASN A 20 19.53 19.97 16.23
C ASN A 20 19.95 18.56 15.80
N ASN A 21 20.46 18.39 14.57
CA ASN A 21 20.93 17.10 14.07
C ASN A 21 22.27 17.22 13.31
N PRO A 22 23.41 16.95 13.96
CA PRO A 22 24.73 17.04 13.33
C PRO A 22 24.98 15.94 12.28
N MET A 23 24.13 14.92 12.18
CA MET A 23 24.23 13.91 11.10
C MET A 23 23.84 14.47 9.73
N ILE A 24 23.11 15.60 9.70
CA ILE A 24 22.67 16.24 8.45
C ILE A 24 23.81 17.12 7.93
N VAL A 25 24.37 16.73 6.80
CA VAL A 25 25.47 17.43 6.13
C VAL A 25 24.96 18.11 4.86
N SER A 26 25.54 19.24 4.49
CA SER A 26 25.23 19.89 3.21
C SER A 26 25.73 19.04 2.05
N ALA A 27 24.92 18.94 1.00
CA ALA A 27 25.36 18.37 -0.28
C ALA A 27 26.46 19.22 -0.91
N MET A 28 27.22 18.61 -1.83
CA MET A 28 28.23 19.34 -2.60
C MET A 28 27.58 20.45 -3.44
N PRO A 29 28.19 21.65 -3.50
CA PRO A 29 27.70 22.74 -4.35
C PRO A 29 27.51 22.28 -5.80
N ASP A 30 26.51 22.82 -6.49
CA ASP A 30 26.21 22.54 -7.90
C ASP A 30 25.92 21.08 -8.24
N SER A 31 25.64 20.23 -7.24
CA SER A 31 25.17 18.86 -7.48
C SER A 31 23.75 18.87 -8.09
N PRO A 32 23.44 17.98 -9.04
CA PRO A 32 22.07 17.85 -9.55
C PRO A 32 21.13 17.43 -8.41
N LEU A 33 19.91 17.97 -8.40
CA LEU A 33 18.92 17.55 -7.41
C LEU A 33 18.54 16.08 -7.66
N PRO A 34 18.49 15.23 -6.61
CA PRO A 34 18.01 13.86 -6.77
C PRO A 34 16.53 13.85 -7.20
N PRO A 35 16.05 12.78 -7.86
CA PRO A 35 14.64 12.64 -8.20
C PRO A 35 13.75 12.76 -6.97
N ALA A 36 12.88 13.77 -6.95
CA ALA A 36 11.98 14.06 -5.84
C ALA A 36 10.76 14.84 -6.35
N SER A 37 9.61 14.71 -5.67
CA SER A 37 8.37 15.40 -6.05
C SER A 37 8.53 16.93 -6.14
N SER A 38 9.48 17.50 -5.38
CA SER A 38 9.81 18.93 -5.42
C SER A 38 10.25 19.42 -6.80
N GLN A 39 10.81 18.55 -7.65
CA GLN A 39 11.23 18.92 -9.01
C GLN A 39 10.04 19.37 -9.88
N ILE A 40 8.85 18.80 -9.66
CA ILE A 40 7.63 19.22 -10.37
C ILE A 40 7.22 20.63 -9.92
N PHE A 41 7.29 20.94 -8.62
CA PHE A 41 7.01 22.29 -8.12
C PHE A 41 8.00 23.32 -8.65
N LEU A 42 9.29 22.96 -8.71
CA LEU A 42 10.35 23.80 -9.26
C LEU A 42 10.28 23.98 -10.78
N ARG A 43 9.50 23.15 -11.49
CA ARG A 43 9.24 23.34 -12.92
C ARG A 43 8.19 24.44 -13.15
N GLU A 44 7.19 24.50 -12.30
CA GLU A 44 6.08 25.47 -12.41
C GLU A 44 6.40 26.80 -11.71
N THR A 45 7.29 26.80 -10.71
CA THR A 45 7.63 27.98 -9.91
C THR A 45 9.13 28.24 -9.91
N SER A 46 9.51 29.53 -9.89
CA SER A 46 10.92 29.89 -9.75
C SER A 46 11.45 29.46 -8.38
N SER A 47 12.69 28.97 -8.32
CA SER A 47 13.33 28.58 -7.05
C SER A 47 13.43 29.74 -6.05
N SER A 48 13.44 30.99 -6.52
CA SER A 48 13.42 32.19 -5.68
C SER A 48 12.10 32.41 -4.94
N SER A 49 10.98 31.92 -5.46
CA SER A 49 9.66 32.02 -4.81
C SER A 49 9.30 30.81 -3.96
N PHE A 50 10.03 29.70 -4.11
CA PHE A 50 9.72 28.43 -3.46
C PHE A 50 11.00 27.70 -3.05
N PRO A 51 11.54 27.99 -1.84
CA PRO A 51 12.74 27.31 -1.36
C PRO A 51 12.43 25.83 -1.08
N VAL A 52 13.30 24.95 -1.59
CA VAL A 52 13.17 23.49 -1.47
C VAL A 52 14.37 22.94 -0.74
N TYR A 53 14.11 22.13 0.30
CA TYR A 53 15.12 21.38 1.03
C TYR A 53 14.87 19.89 0.81
N ILE A 54 15.90 19.15 0.39
CA ILE A 54 15.83 17.71 0.17
C ILE A 54 16.81 17.04 1.14
N LEU A 55 16.28 16.17 2.01
CA LEU A 55 17.09 15.27 2.81
C LEU A 55 17.22 13.95 2.06
N THR A 56 18.45 13.52 1.83
CA THR A 56 18.75 12.30 1.07
C THR A 56 19.92 11.57 1.71
N SER A 57 19.92 10.25 1.58
CA SER A 57 21.05 9.39 1.93
C SER A 57 22.00 9.16 0.73
N ASN A 58 21.84 9.91 -0.35
CA ASN A 58 22.74 9.83 -1.50
C ASN A 58 24.10 10.42 -1.12
N HIS A 59 25.15 9.68 -1.44
CA HIS A 59 26.53 10.11 -1.28
C HIS A 59 27.19 10.12 -2.66
N GLU A 60 27.89 11.20 -3.02
CA GLU A 60 28.62 11.30 -4.30
C GLU A 60 27.77 10.99 -5.57
N ASN A 61 26.48 11.35 -5.56
CA ASN A 61 25.49 11.04 -6.62
C ASN A 61 25.11 9.56 -6.77
N GLU A 62 25.46 8.72 -5.81
CA GLU A 62 25.04 7.31 -5.75
C GLU A 62 24.00 7.07 -4.65
N LEU A 63 23.05 6.18 -4.93
CA LEU A 63 22.07 5.72 -3.95
C LEU A 63 22.75 4.71 -3.02
N SER A 64 22.64 4.95 -1.71
CA SER A 64 23.10 3.98 -0.71
C SER A 64 22.31 2.66 -0.76
N ASN A 65 21.08 2.65 -1.30
CA ASN A 65 20.27 1.45 -1.46
C ASN A 65 20.60 0.72 -2.78
N HIS A 66 21.27 -0.43 -2.67
CA HIS A 66 21.60 -1.29 -3.82
C HIS A 66 20.40 -2.00 -4.45
N TYR A 67 19.28 -2.08 -3.75
CA TYR A 67 18.08 -2.79 -4.18
C TYR A 67 16.92 -1.84 -4.51
N TYR A 68 17.17 -0.57 -4.80
CA TYR A 68 16.15 0.45 -5.08
C TYR A 68 15.04 -0.04 -6.03
N HIS A 69 13.78 -0.05 -5.55
CA HIS A 69 12.57 -0.56 -6.24
C HIS A 69 12.63 -2.02 -6.71
N SER A 70 13.48 -2.84 -6.08
CA SER A 70 13.59 -4.27 -6.36
C SER A 70 12.79 -5.11 -5.36
N PHE A 71 12.52 -6.36 -5.73
CA PHE A 71 11.98 -7.36 -4.81
C PHE A 71 12.91 -7.63 -3.61
N PHE A 72 14.21 -7.37 -3.77
CA PHE A 72 15.21 -7.50 -2.71
C PHE A 72 15.30 -6.27 -1.80
N ASP A 73 14.50 -5.22 -2.04
CA ASP A 73 14.36 -4.08 -1.13
C ASP A 73 13.47 -4.46 0.07
N ASP A 74 13.96 -5.42 0.84
CA ASP A 74 13.24 -6.06 1.93
C ASP A 74 13.83 -5.65 3.29
N PRO A 75 13.16 -5.95 4.41
CA PRO A 75 13.64 -5.60 5.75
C PRO A 75 15.05 -6.13 6.11
N SER A 76 15.56 -7.16 5.43
CA SER A 76 16.92 -7.67 5.68
C SER A 76 18.00 -6.66 5.28
N THR A 77 17.71 -5.79 4.30
CA THR A 77 18.59 -4.66 3.92
C THR A 77 18.79 -3.65 5.04
N LEU A 78 17.87 -3.63 6.01
CA LEU A 78 17.91 -2.78 7.21
C LEU A 78 18.44 -3.55 8.44
N ALA A 79 19.08 -4.70 8.23
CA ALA A 79 19.50 -5.62 9.29
C ALA A 79 18.37 -6.08 10.23
N ILE A 80 17.13 -6.08 9.73
CA ILE A 80 15.97 -6.55 10.50
C ILE A 80 15.67 -8.00 10.13
N ASN A 81 15.74 -8.88 11.12
CA ASN A 81 15.23 -10.24 11.00
C ASN A 81 13.70 -10.24 11.20
N ILE A 82 12.96 -10.41 10.10
CA ILE A 82 11.48 -10.39 10.08
C ILE A 82 10.91 -11.48 10.99
N SER A 83 11.52 -12.67 11.04
CA SER A 83 11.03 -13.77 11.85
C SER A 83 11.04 -13.43 13.34
N SER A 84 12.05 -12.71 13.82
CA SER A 84 12.17 -12.28 15.22
C SER A 84 11.55 -10.91 15.52
N LEU A 85 11.06 -10.18 14.52
CA LEU A 85 10.47 -8.86 14.74
C LEU A 85 9.11 -8.99 15.44
N GLU A 86 9.01 -8.58 16.70
CA GLU A 86 7.77 -8.61 17.47
C GLU A 86 7.10 -7.23 17.53
N TYR A 87 5.79 -7.20 17.76
CA TYR A 87 5.06 -5.94 17.92
C TYR A 87 5.60 -5.18 19.14
N ASN A 88 5.80 -3.87 19.00
CA ASN A 88 6.42 -3.00 20.01
C ASN A 88 7.89 -3.32 20.38
N SER A 89 8.56 -4.23 19.66
CA SER A 89 9.99 -4.48 19.86
C SER A 89 10.84 -3.31 19.34
N THR A 90 11.91 -2.99 20.07
CA THR A 90 12.84 -1.92 19.68
C THR A 90 13.97 -2.53 18.86
N THR A 91 14.20 -2.01 17.66
CA THR A 91 15.29 -2.42 16.78
C THR A 91 16.28 -1.28 16.61
N GLU A 92 17.50 -1.57 16.14
CA GLU A 92 18.47 -0.52 15.80
C GLU A 92 17.90 0.44 14.76
N PHE A 93 17.17 -0.09 13.76
CA PHE A 93 16.48 0.72 12.76
C PHE A 93 15.42 1.64 13.39
N SER A 94 14.58 1.14 14.32
CA SER A 94 13.55 1.98 14.95
C SER A 94 14.15 3.05 15.87
N GLN A 95 15.31 2.79 16.50
CA GLN A 95 16.07 3.81 17.23
C GLN A 95 16.69 4.84 16.28
N TRP A 96 17.26 4.39 15.16
CA TRP A 96 17.83 5.27 14.14
C TRP A 96 16.78 6.20 13.54
N VAL A 97 15.57 5.70 13.23
CA VAL A 97 14.44 6.52 12.77
C VAL A 97 14.12 7.60 13.81
N LYS A 98 14.11 7.25 15.11
CA LYS A 98 13.87 8.22 16.18
C LYS A 98 14.93 9.32 16.22
N LEU A 99 16.21 8.95 16.11
CA LEU A 99 17.34 9.88 16.11
C LEU A 99 17.27 10.91 14.98
N ILE A 100 16.60 10.58 13.86
CA ILE A 100 16.42 11.51 12.75
C ILE A 100 15.15 12.34 12.91
N VAL A 101 14.02 11.70 13.22
CA VAL A 101 12.70 12.35 13.18
C VAL A 101 12.49 13.30 14.34
N GLU A 102 13.02 13.00 15.53
CA GLU A 102 12.82 13.83 16.73
C GLU A 102 13.50 15.21 16.62
N PRO A 103 14.80 15.31 16.27
CA PRO A 103 15.44 16.61 16.00
C PRO A 103 14.83 17.34 14.80
N PHE A 104 14.39 16.61 13.77
CA PHE A 104 13.73 17.21 12.62
C PHE A 104 12.39 17.86 13.03
N ALA A 105 11.58 17.16 13.82
CA ALA A 105 10.34 17.70 14.35
C ALA A 105 10.57 18.92 15.26
N GLN A 106 11.62 18.89 16.09
CA GLN A 106 12.04 20.03 16.91
C GLN A 106 12.39 21.24 16.05
N THR A 107 13.19 21.03 14.99
CA THR A 107 13.55 22.09 14.04
C THR A 107 12.32 22.72 13.39
N LEU A 108 11.34 21.90 12.96
CA LEU A 108 10.09 22.41 12.38
C LEU A 108 9.28 23.25 13.37
N ILE A 109 9.18 22.82 14.63
CA ILE A 109 8.44 23.55 15.67
C ILE A 109 9.15 24.85 16.03
N GLU A 110 10.47 24.80 16.23
CA GLU A 110 11.27 26.00 16.53
C GLU A 110 11.15 27.04 15.43
N TYR A 111 11.27 26.61 14.17
CA TYR A 111 11.29 27.53 13.04
C TYR A 111 9.91 28.06 12.66
N PHE A 112 8.87 27.20 12.55
CA PHE A 112 7.55 27.63 12.07
C PHE A 112 6.61 28.10 13.18
N VAL A 113 6.80 27.62 14.40
CA VAL A 113 5.96 28.00 15.56
C VAL A 113 6.67 29.03 16.44
N GLY A 114 8.01 29.12 16.37
CA GLY A 114 8.79 30.00 17.24
C GLY A 114 8.94 29.49 18.67
N SER A 115 8.76 28.18 18.89
CA SER A 115 8.73 27.56 20.22
C SER A 115 9.90 26.58 20.40
N THR A 116 10.83 26.90 21.29
CA THR A 116 11.93 26.00 21.70
C THR A 116 11.45 24.98 22.74
N LYS A 117 10.54 24.10 22.33
CA LYS A 117 10.09 23.00 23.19
C LYS A 117 10.87 21.74 22.83
N ASN A 118 11.38 21.06 23.85
CA ASN A 118 11.94 19.73 23.69
C ASN A 118 10.84 18.80 23.17
N VAL A 119 11.02 18.33 21.94
CA VAL A 119 10.14 17.35 21.32
C VAL A 119 10.63 15.98 21.75
N THR A 120 9.72 15.12 22.23
CA THR A 120 10.06 13.74 22.55
C THR A 120 9.06 12.81 21.91
N ILE A 121 9.55 11.94 21.03
CA ILE A 121 8.71 10.95 20.34
C ILE A 121 8.77 9.64 21.15
N LYS A 122 7.59 9.09 21.48
CA LYS A 122 7.52 7.79 22.16
C LYS A 122 8.07 6.70 21.24
N GLN A 123 9.06 5.94 21.71
CA GLN A 123 9.69 4.86 20.94
C GLN A 123 8.68 3.83 20.45
N GLU A 124 7.68 3.52 21.28
CA GLU A 124 6.58 2.60 20.96
C GLU A 124 5.85 2.97 19.66
N ILE A 125 5.63 4.26 19.37
CA ILE A 125 4.95 4.67 18.13
C ILE A 125 5.78 4.25 16.91
N ILE A 126 7.09 4.43 16.97
CA ILE A 126 8.00 4.08 15.88
C ILE A 126 8.11 2.56 15.77
N ASN A 127 8.26 1.84 16.88
CA ASN A 127 8.30 0.38 16.90
C ASN A 127 7.04 -0.23 16.26
N ASN A 128 5.86 0.28 16.65
CA ASN A 128 4.59 -0.21 16.13
C ASN A 128 4.47 0.07 14.62
N LEU A 129 4.85 1.26 14.17
CA LEU A 129 4.87 1.59 12.73
C LEU A 129 5.84 0.73 11.94
N VAL A 130 7.07 0.53 12.43
CA VAL A 130 8.08 -0.33 11.81
C VAL A 130 7.56 -1.76 11.68
N TYR A 131 6.97 -2.32 12.74
CA TYR A 131 6.35 -3.65 12.69
C TYR A 131 5.24 -3.72 11.64
N CYS A 132 4.31 -2.75 11.67
CA CYS A 132 3.16 -2.74 10.76
C CYS A 132 3.59 -2.62 9.29
N VAL A 133 4.58 -1.77 9.00
CA VAL A 133 5.04 -1.52 7.63
C VAL A 133 5.89 -2.67 7.11
N LEU A 134 6.79 -3.22 7.93
CA LEU A 134 7.79 -4.18 7.45
C LEU A 134 7.38 -5.64 7.60
N LYS A 135 6.47 -5.99 8.51
CA LYS A 135 6.11 -7.39 8.79
C LYS A 135 4.64 -7.70 8.61
N ASN A 136 3.75 -6.92 9.19
CA ASN A 136 2.33 -7.24 9.15
C ASN A 136 1.47 -5.98 9.16
N ILE A 137 0.94 -5.60 8.00
CA ILE A 137 0.04 -4.44 7.89
C ILE A 137 -1.27 -4.64 8.67
N ASN A 138 -1.74 -5.88 8.84
CA ASN A 138 -2.87 -6.22 9.68
C ASN A 138 -2.45 -6.31 11.18
N CYS A 139 -1.74 -5.28 11.66
CA CYS A 139 -1.17 -5.22 12.99
C CYS A 139 -2.16 -4.67 14.05
N PRO A 140 -1.86 -4.88 15.36
CA PRO A 140 -2.66 -4.34 16.46
C PRO A 140 -2.89 -2.82 16.40
N LEU A 141 -1.93 -2.06 15.85
CA LEU A 141 -2.10 -0.62 15.66
C LEU A 141 -3.26 -0.32 14.71
N ILE A 142 -3.36 -1.02 13.58
CA ILE A 142 -4.45 -0.82 12.61
C ILE A 142 -5.79 -1.24 13.20
N HIS A 143 -5.81 -2.30 14.01
CA HIS A 143 -7.03 -2.74 14.68
C HIS A 143 -7.61 -1.65 15.58
N ASN A 144 -6.73 -0.91 16.26
CA ASN A 144 -7.12 0.17 17.16
C ASN A 144 -7.52 1.47 16.44
N VAL A 145 -7.11 1.66 15.18
CA VAL A 145 -7.33 2.91 14.44
C VAL A 145 -8.33 2.79 13.29
N THR A 146 -8.98 1.63 13.14
CA THR A 146 -9.97 1.39 12.08
C THR A 146 -11.31 0.90 12.65
N ASN A 147 -12.36 1.02 11.84
CA ASN A 147 -13.65 0.34 12.05
C ASN A 147 -13.69 -0.97 11.27
N GLN A 148 -14.71 -1.79 11.51
CA GLN A 148 -14.84 -3.09 10.84
C GLN A 148 -14.76 -2.99 9.30
N THR A 149 -15.48 -2.04 8.70
CA THR A 149 -15.51 -1.87 7.24
C THR A 149 -14.13 -1.57 6.65
N THR A 150 -13.36 -0.70 7.30
CA THR A 150 -12.01 -0.34 6.85
C THR A 150 -11.00 -1.44 7.18
N GLY A 151 -11.12 -2.03 8.36
CA GLY A 151 -10.26 -3.10 8.86
C GLY A 151 -10.34 -4.37 8.02
N ASN A 152 -11.52 -4.73 7.51
CA ASN A 152 -11.70 -5.88 6.62
C ASN A 152 -10.83 -5.80 5.34
N ALA A 153 -10.44 -4.59 4.91
CA ALA A 153 -9.54 -4.42 3.77
C ALA A 153 -8.11 -4.95 4.05
N PHE A 154 -7.76 -5.18 5.32
CA PHE A 154 -6.45 -5.68 5.76
C PHE A 154 -6.46 -7.19 6.06
N ASP A 155 -7.62 -7.85 6.10
CA ASP A 155 -7.76 -9.28 6.45
C ASP A 155 -6.86 -10.20 5.60
N SER A 156 -6.81 -9.94 4.28
CA SER A 156 -6.03 -10.70 3.30
C SER A 156 -4.52 -10.45 3.36
N PHE A 157 -4.06 -9.53 4.22
CA PHE A 157 -2.66 -9.11 4.31
C PHE A 157 -2.02 -9.51 5.64
N ASN A 158 -2.52 -10.58 6.26
CA ASN A 158 -1.91 -11.10 7.48
C ASN A 158 -0.48 -11.59 7.21
N GLU A 159 0.46 -11.19 8.06
CA GLU A 159 1.90 -11.45 7.91
C GLU A 159 2.50 -10.91 6.60
N THR A 160 1.86 -9.90 6.02
CA THR A 160 2.34 -9.23 4.80
C THR A 160 2.87 -7.84 5.13
N SER A 161 4.05 -7.52 4.62
CA SER A 161 4.58 -6.16 4.62
C SER A 161 3.69 -5.22 3.79
N LEU A 162 3.77 -3.91 4.05
CA LEU A 162 3.02 -2.91 3.31
C LEU A 162 3.44 -2.88 1.83
N PRO A 163 2.54 -3.17 0.87
CA PRO A 163 2.89 -3.11 -0.54
C PRO A 163 2.91 -1.65 -1.02
N PHE A 164 4.06 -1.13 -1.45
CA PHE A 164 4.17 0.25 -1.96
C PHE A 164 3.77 0.40 -3.44
N SER A 165 2.90 -0.47 -3.96
CA SER A 165 2.36 -0.35 -5.31
C SER A 165 1.22 0.66 -5.40
N ILE A 166 1.08 1.27 -6.57
CA ILE A 166 -0.02 2.17 -6.89
C ILE A 166 -1.09 1.33 -7.61
N ASN A 167 -2.32 1.35 -7.11
CA ASN A 167 -3.45 0.71 -7.79
C ASN A 167 -3.86 1.49 -9.04
N THR A 168 -4.33 0.79 -10.06
CA THR A 168 -4.91 1.42 -11.25
C THR A 168 -6.20 2.16 -10.95
N TYR A 169 -6.31 3.40 -11.42
CA TYR A 169 -7.61 4.08 -11.49
C TYR A 169 -8.51 3.39 -12.54
N PRO A 170 -9.84 3.21 -12.32
CA PRO A 170 -10.67 3.75 -11.23
C PRO A 170 -10.86 2.79 -10.04
N THR A 171 -9.96 1.82 -9.83
CA THR A 171 -10.15 0.83 -8.76
C THR A 171 -10.01 1.47 -7.36
N SER A 172 -10.58 0.78 -6.35
CA SER A 172 -10.54 1.16 -4.94
C SER A 172 -9.16 1.66 -4.48
N PRO A 173 -9.09 2.65 -3.56
CA PRO A 173 -7.84 3.12 -3.00
C PRO A 173 -6.96 1.96 -2.55
N ALA A 174 -5.67 2.03 -2.90
CA ALA A 174 -4.68 1.07 -2.48
C ALA A 174 -4.70 0.92 -0.96
N VAL A 175 -4.43 -0.31 -0.50
CA VAL A 175 -4.39 -0.63 0.93
C VAL A 175 -3.39 0.26 1.66
N THR A 176 -2.30 0.64 0.98
CA THR A 176 -1.31 1.60 1.47
C THR A 176 -1.88 2.99 1.70
N SER A 177 -2.68 3.51 0.78
CA SER A 177 -3.36 4.80 0.97
C SER A 177 -4.33 4.74 2.15
N ARG A 178 -5.06 3.62 2.33
CA ARG A 178 -5.95 3.40 3.48
C ARG A 178 -5.17 3.36 4.79
N PHE A 179 -4.07 2.59 4.83
CA PHE A 179 -3.17 2.51 5.99
C PHE A 179 -2.68 3.90 6.40
N VAL A 180 -2.08 4.65 5.47
CA VAL A 180 -1.54 5.99 5.73
C VAL A 180 -2.64 6.94 6.19
N GLN A 181 -3.80 6.95 5.52
CA GLN A 181 -4.93 7.79 5.91
C GLN A 181 -5.43 7.47 7.32
N SER A 182 -5.60 6.21 7.69
CA SER A 182 -6.05 5.79 9.03
C SER A 182 -5.06 6.19 10.12
N ILE A 183 -3.78 5.90 9.92
CA ILE A 183 -2.71 6.26 10.86
C ILE A 183 -2.59 7.78 11.00
N LEU A 184 -2.56 8.52 9.88
CA LEU A 184 -2.42 9.96 9.90
C LEU A 184 -3.62 10.65 10.56
N SER A 185 -4.84 10.17 10.27
CA SER A 185 -6.06 10.68 10.90
C SER A 185 -6.05 10.45 12.41
N TYR A 186 -5.53 9.29 12.85
CA TYR A 186 -5.40 8.97 14.27
C TYR A 186 -4.32 9.80 14.97
N LEU A 187 -3.12 9.91 14.40
CA LEU A 187 -1.99 10.61 15.01
C LEU A 187 -2.20 12.13 15.04
N LEU A 188 -2.81 12.70 14.00
CA LEU A 188 -3.12 14.13 13.89
C LEU A 188 -4.53 14.47 14.39
N ARG A 189 -5.14 13.59 15.19
CA ARG A 189 -6.50 13.82 15.65
C ARG A 189 -6.60 15.00 16.60
N ASP A 190 -7.71 15.70 16.48
CA ASP A 190 -8.13 16.65 17.47
C ASP A 190 -8.72 15.92 18.69
N ARG A 191 -8.02 16.04 19.82
CA ARG A 191 -8.35 15.35 21.08
C ARG A 191 -9.60 15.88 21.76
N MET A 192 -10.17 17.01 21.33
CA MET A 192 -11.40 17.55 21.92
C MET A 192 -12.60 16.62 21.78
N LEU A 193 -12.63 15.76 20.76
CA LEU A 193 -13.71 14.78 20.56
C LEU A 193 -13.47 13.46 21.30
N ASP A 194 -12.26 13.19 21.80
CA ASP A 194 -11.94 11.91 22.47
C ASP A 194 -12.81 11.70 23.73
N THR A 195 -13.26 12.78 24.38
CA THR A 195 -14.14 12.72 25.57
C THR A 195 -15.62 12.69 25.25
N MET A 196 -15.99 12.85 23.97
CA MET A 196 -17.39 12.80 23.53
C MET A 196 -17.73 11.36 23.15
N ASN A 197 -18.61 10.71 23.94
CA ASN A 197 -19.13 9.37 23.64
C ASN A 197 -20.11 9.41 22.47
N LEU A 198 -19.60 9.70 21.27
CA LEU A 198 -20.36 9.74 20.03
C LEU A 198 -20.55 8.33 19.48
N THR A 199 -21.77 8.04 19.03
CA THR A 199 -22.05 6.81 18.27
C THR A 199 -21.52 6.91 16.84
N GLU A 200 -21.32 5.78 16.17
CA GLU A 200 -20.88 5.73 14.77
C GLU A 200 -21.77 6.58 13.85
N LYS A 201 -23.10 6.46 13.99
CA LYS A 201 -24.07 7.24 13.21
C LYS A 201 -23.95 8.75 13.46
N ALA A 202 -23.71 9.18 14.70
CA ALA A 202 -23.50 10.59 15.00
C ALA A 202 -22.18 11.10 14.38
N CYS A 203 -21.12 10.30 14.41
CA CYS A 203 -19.85 10.60 13.77
C CYS A 203 -19.99 10.77 12.24
N GLU A 204 -20.75 9.88 11.59
CA GLU A 204 -21.06 9.97 10.17
C GLU A 204 -21.87 11.22 9.80
N GLN A 205 -22.80 11.63 10.66
CA GLN A 205 -23.56 12.86 10.46
C GLN A 205 -22.68 14.10 10.54
N LEU A 206 -21.74 14.15 11.49
CA LEU A 206 -20.74 15.22 11.57
C LEU A 206 -19.87 15.27 10.31
N SER A 207 -19.46 14.11 9.81
CA SER A 207 -18.71 13.99 8.55
C SER A 207 -19.45 14.60 7.36
N LYS A 208 -20.77 14.41 7.28
CA LYS A 208 -21.59 14.97 6.20
C LYS A 208 -21.80 16.48 6.31
N ASN A 209 -21.79 17.02 7.52
CA ASN A 209 -22.07 18.44 7.76
C ASN A 209 -20.82 19.33 7.69
N ASP A 210 -19.64 18.78 7.95
CA ASP A 210 -18.37 19.52 7.97
C ASP A 210 -17.54 19.20 6.73
N SER A 211 -17.56 20.12 5.78
CA SER A 211 -16.82 20.00 4.51
C SER A 211 -15.33 20.32 4.64
N PHE A 212 -14.82 20.73 5.81
CA PHE A 212 -13.42 21.07 6.01
C PHE A 212 -12.64 19.96 6.73
N ARG A 213 -13.22 19.38 7.77
CA ARG A 213 -12.57 18.33 8.57
C ARG A 213 -12.95 16.94 8.07
N SER A 214 -12.22 15.94 8.53
CA SER A 214 -12.49 14.51 8.29
C SER A 214 -12.88 13.86 9.61
N TYR A 215 -13.95 13.05 9.58
CA TYR A 215 -14.44 12.32 10.74
C TYR A 215 -14.41 10.83 10.42
N THR A 216 -13.82 10.05 11.32
CA THR A 216 -13.69 8.60 11.19
C THR A 216 -13.99 7.96 12.52
N TYR A 217 -14.94 7.02 12.53
CA TYR A 217 -15.21 6.22 13.72
C TYR A 217 -14.17 5.10 13.82
N VAL A 218 -13.50 4.96 14.97
CA VAL A 218 -12.40 4.00 15.20
C VAL A 218 -12.66 3.17 16.46
N GLY A 219 -11.98 2.03 16.59
CA GLY A 219 -12.09 1.15 17.77
C GLY A 219 -13.18 0.09 17.63
N GLY A 220 -13.37 -0.42 16.41
CA GLY A 220 -14.40 -1.41 16.10
C GLY A 220 -13.97 -2.48 15.09
N TYR A 221 -12.69 -2.62 14.78
CA TYR A 221 -12.20 -3.77 14.00
C TYR A 221 -11.68 -4.84 14.95
N THR A 222 -12.41 -5.94 15.03
CA THR A 222 -11.90 -7.19 15.58
C THR A 222 -11.54 -8.10 14.40
N PRO A 223 -10.31 -8.64 14.35
CA PRO A 223 -10.01 -9.72 13.43
C PRO A 223 -11.03 -10.85 13.64
N SER A 224 -11.49 -11.48 12.56
CA SER A 224 -12.55 -12.52 12.59
C SER A 224 -12.30 -13.67 13.59
N ILE A 225 -11.06 -13.84 14.03
CA ILE A 225 -10.60 -14.85 14.99
C ILE A 225 -11.01 -14.50 16.44
N MET A 226 -11.31 -13.23 16.75
CA MET A 226 -11.56 -12.72 18.10
C MET A 226 -12.98 -12.11 18.19
N SER A 227 -13.99 -12.94 17.97
CA SER A 227 -15.38 -12.52 17.73
C SER A 227 -16.16 -12.01 18.96
N ASP A 228 -15.59 -12.02 20.16
CA ASP A 228 -16.32 -11.79 21.42
C ASP A 228 -15.90 -10.53 22.21
N ALA A 229 -15.00 -9.71 21.68
CA ALA A 229 -14.55 -8.49 22.34
C ALA A 229 -15.38 -7.27 21.87
N PHE A 230 -16.32 -6.83 22.68
CA PHE A 230 -17.02 -5.55 22.48
C PHE A 230 -16.08 -4.38 22.80
N PHE A 231 -15.54 -3.75 21.76
CA PHE A 231 -14.79 -2.49 21.92
C PHE A 231 -15.74 -1.29 21.84
N SER A 232 -15.61 -0.39 22.82
CA SER A 232 -16.23 0.94 22.75
C SER A 232 -15.45 1.79 21.74
N GLY A 233 -16.02 1.97 20.56
CA GLY A 233 -15.46 2.88 19.55
C GLY A 233 -15.61 4.35 19.93
N TYR A 234 -14.86 5.21 19.24
CA TYR A 234 -14.96 6.67 19.38
C TYR A 234 -14.73 7.37 18.03
N CYS A 235 -15.19 8.62 17.95
CA CYS A 235 -15.10 9.43 16.74
C CYS A 235 -13.79 10.22 16.70
N VAL A 236 -12.97 9.97 15.69
CA VAL A 236 -11.73 10.71 15.42
C VAL A 236 -12.03 11.85 14.44
N ARG A 237 -11.71 13.08 14.86
CA ARG A 237 -11.71 14.26 13.99
C ARG A 237 -10.28 14.60 13.58
N SER A 238 -10.01 14.74 12.29
CA SER A 238 -8.69 15.13 11.78
C SER A 238 -8.80 16.07 10.59
N TYR A 239 -7.66 16.62 10.16
CA TYR A 239 -7.54 17.42 8.93
C TYR A 239 -6.97 16.61 7.76
N SER A 240 -6.78 15.30 7.96
CA SER A 240 -6.20 14.41 6.94
C SER A 240 -7.21 14.13 5.83
N ARG A 241 -6.85 14.41 4.58
CA ARG A 241 -7.68 14.15 3.41
C ARG A 241 -6.90 13.48 2.30
N SER A 242 -7.59 12.63 1.57
CA SER A 242 -7.08 12.04 0.35
C SER A 242 -7.37 12.96 -0.83
N VAL A 243 -6.40 13.09 -1.73
CA VAL A 243 -6.53 13.80 -3.01
C VAL A 243 -6.34 12.79 -4.14
N SER A 244 -7.06 12.99 -5.25
CA SER A 244 -6.87 12.15 -6.43
C SER A 244 -5.49 12.38 -7.02
N SER A 245 -4.71 11.32 -7.20
CA SER A 245 -3.35 11.34 -7.74
C SER A 245 -3.32 10.77 -9.16
N MET A 246 -4.20 11.24 -10.03
CA MET A 246 -4.26 10.87 -11.45
C MET A 246 -3.42 11.83 -12.29
N SER A 247 -2.74 11.30 -13.32
CA SER A 247 -1.97 12.16 -14.23
C SER A 247 -2.90 13.15 -14.95
N PRO A 248 -2.54 14.44 -15.03
CA PRO A 248 -3.31 15.44 -15.78
C PRO A 248 -3.49 15.07 -17.27
N ALA A 249 -2.59 14.26 -17.84
CA ALA A 249 -2.72 13.74 -19.20
C ALA A 249 -4.07 13.05 -19.47
N PHE A 250 -4.70 12.49 -18.44
CA PHE A 250 -5.97 11.79 -18.54
C PHE A 250 -7.16 12.62 -18.05
N THR A 251 -6.94 13.85 -17.59
CA THR A 251 -7.99 14.77 -17.11
C THR A 251 -8.21 15.93 -18.06
N ILE A 252 -7.17 16.35 -18.81
CA ILE A 252 -7.26 17.41 -19.80
C ILE A 252 -7.95 16.87 -21.06
N ASP A 253 -9.03 17.53 -21.48
CA ASP A 253 -9.76 17.17 -22.69
C ASP A 253 -8.87 17.29 -23.94
N ASN A 254 -8.87 16.25 -24.78
CA ASN A 254 -8.08 16.17 -26.01
C ASN A 254 -6.55 16.34 -25.81
N TYR A 255 -6.02 15.94 -24.65
CA TYR A 255 -4.58 15.89 -24.44
C TYR A 255 -3.90 14.93 -25.42
N ASP A 256 -2.85 15.40 -26.08
CA ASP A 256 -2.04 14.57 -26.96
C ASP A 256 -1.11 13.67 -26.13
N LEU A 257 -1.44 12.38 -26.07
CA LEU A 257 -0.70 11.37 -25.32
C LEU A 257 0.74 11.14 -25.82
N SER A 258 1.11 11.69 -26.98
CA SER A 258 2.50 11.67 -27.45
C SER A 258 3.39 12.71 -26.77
N GLN A 259 2.80 13.70 -26.08
CA GLN A 259 3.54 14.70 -25.33
C GLN A 259 4.19 14.11 -24.07
N THR A 260 5.39 14.59 -23.74
CA THR A 260 6.17 14.13 -22.58
C THR A 260 5.96 14.97 -21.32
N THR A 261 5.03 15.93 -21.32
CA THR A 261 4.85 16.90 -20.22
C THR A 261 4.25 16.26 -18.97
N TYR A 262 3.30 15.35 -19.16
CA TYR A 262 2.61 14.62 -18.09
C TYR A 262 2.79 13.10 -18.27
N PRO A 263 2.95 12.33 -17.19
CA PRO A 263 3.19 10.89 -17.28
C PRO A 263 1.95 10.13 -17.78
N VAL A 264 2.14 9.13 -18.65
CA VAL A 264 1.04 8.37 -19.28
C VAL A 264 1.08 6.87 -18.95
N TRP A 265 1.48 6.51 -17.74
CA TRP A 265 1.54 5.11 -17.32
C TRP A 265 0.15 4.49 -17.20
N THR A 266 -0.07 3.39 -17.92
CA THR A 266 -1.29 2.59 -17.85
C THR A 266 -0.93 1.12 -17.63
N GLU A 267 -1.70 0.43 -16.80
CA GLU A 267 -1.53 -1.00 -16.58
C GLU A 267 -2.55 -1.79 -17.40
N SER A 268 -2.11 -2.93 -17.96
CA SER A 268 -3.00 -3.85 -18.67
C SER A 268 -4.03 -4.46 -17.73
N ARG A 269 -5.23 -4.75 -18.22
CA ARG A 269 -6.27 -5.43 -17.42
C ARG A 269 -6.22 -6.94 -17.67
N TRP A 270 -6.14 -7.72 -16.60
CA TRP A 270 -6.24 -9.18 -16.64
C TRP A 270 -7.52 -9.65 -15.92
N SER A 271 -8.06 -10.79 -16.35
CA SER A 271 -9.23 -11.42 -15.71
C SER A 271 -8.82 -12.33 -14.55
N THR A 272 -7.87 -13.22 -14.78
CA THR A 272 -7.30 -14.11 -13.76
C THR A 272 -5.82 -14.34 -14.03
N ILE A 273 -5.01 -14.33 -12.98
CA ILE A 273 -3.62 -14.79 -13.02
C ILE A 273 -3.58 -16.08 -12.21
N SER A 274 -3.18 -17.17 -12.84
CA SER A 274 -3.04 -18.46 -12.16
C SER A 274 -1.88 -19.24 -12.75
N LEU A 275 -1.17 -19.94 -11.88
CA LEU A 275 -0.10 -20.87 -12.26
C LEU A 275 -0.53 -22.26 -11.83
N ARG A 276 -0.45 -23.23 -12.74
CA ARG A 276 -0.76 -24.63 -12.44
C ARG A 276 0.32 -25.54 -13.03
N LEU A 277 0.74 -26.52 -12.23
CA LEU A 277 1.65 -27.58 -12.65
C LEU A 277 0.84 -28.85 -12.92
N PHE A 278 1.06 -29.46 -14.09
CA PHE A 278 0.42 -30.72 -14.45
C PHE A 278 1.34 -31.53 -15.36
N ILE A 279 1.19 -32.85 -15.27
CA ILE A 279 1.90 -33.79 -16.16
C ILE A 279 1.08 -33.92 -17.44
N ILE A 280 1.74 -33.77 -18.59
CA ILE A 280 1.12 -33.91 -19.90
C ILE A 280 1.49 -35.30 -20.46
N PRO A 281 0.52 -36.11 -20.92
CA PRO A 281 0.81 -37.39 -21.55
C PRO A 281 1.58 -37.20 -22.86
N THR A 282 2.31 -38.22 -23.29
CA THR A 282 2.96 -38.16 -24.61
C THR A 282 1.92 -38.17 -25.73
N ARG A 283 2.23 -37.53 -26.86
CA ARG A 283 1.33 -37.49 -28.02
C ARG A 283 0.92 -38.88 -28.53
N LYS A 284 1.83 -39.87 -28.40
CA LYS A 284 1.53 -41.28 -28.74
C LYS A 284 0.44 -41.85 -27.85
N HIS A 285 0.50 -41.59 -26.55
CA HIS A 285 -0.51 -42.06 -25.60
C HIS A 285 -1.87 -41.42 -25.86
N GLU A 286 -1.91 -40.12 -26.18
CA GLU A 286 -3.17 -39.44 -26.57
C GLU A 286 -3.81 -40.07 -27.82
N ILE A 287 -2.99 -40.34 -28.85
CA ILE A 287 -3.48 -40.94 -30.11
C ILE A 287 -3.99 -42.37 -29.87
N VAL A 288 -3.24 -43.19 -29.11
CA VAL A 288 -3.65 -44.56 -28.80
C VAL A 288 -4.99 -44.57 -28.06
N THR A 289 -5.14 -43.72 -27.03
CA THR A 289 -6.39 -43.61 -26.26
C THR A 289 -7.56 -43.18 -27.14
N LEU A 290 -7.37 -42.22 -28.04
CA LEU A 290 -8.41 -41.78 -28.97
C LEU A 290 -8.84 -42.91 -29.92
N VAL A 291 -7.87 -43.64 -30.51
CA VAL A 291 -8.15 -44.73 -31.45
C VAL A 291 -8.89 -45.88 -30.74
N ILE A 292 -8.45 -46.26 -29.54
CA ILE A 292 -9.14 -47.28 -28.74
C ILE A 292 -10.58 -46.85 -28.44
N GLY A 293 -10.80 -45.59 -28.07
CA GLY A 293 -12.13 -45.05 -27.82
C GLY A 293 -13.06 -45.14 -29.04
N ILE A 294 -12.57 -44.78 -30.23
CA ILE A 294 -13.34 -44.85 -31.49
C ILE A 294 -13.69 -46.31 -31.85
N LEU A 295 -12.74 -47.25 -31.68
CA LEU A 295 -12.97 -48.67 -31.97
C LEU A 295 -14.02 -49.27 -31.02
N LEU A 296 -13.93 -48.98 -29.72
CA LEU A 296 -14.90 -49.44 -28.72
C LEU A 296 -16.30 -48.87 -29.01
N LEU A 297 -16.40 -47.58 -29.35
CA LEU A 297 -17.67 -46.96 -29.73
C LEU A 297 -18.29 -47.61 -30.96
N SER A 298 -17.49 -47.82 -32.02
CA SER A 298 -17.95 -48.45 -33.26
C SER A 298 -18.41 -49.88 -33.03
N THR A 299 -17.65 -50.64 -32.24
CA THR A 299 -17.99 -52.03 -31.90
C THR A 299 -19.27 -52.09 -31.07
N SER A 300 -19.41 -51.24 -30.06
CA SER A 300 -20.62 -51.15 -29.25
C SER A 300 -21.84 -50.78 -30.10
N PHE A 301 -21.71 -49.82 -31.02
CA PHE A 301 -22.79 -49.43 -31.92
C PHE A 301 -23.24 -50.59 -32.82
N VAL A 302 -22.29 -51.32 -33.42
CA VAL A 302 -22.57 -52.50 -34.23
C VAL A 302 -23.27 -53.59 -33.40
N VAL A 303 -22.76 -53.90 -32.21
CA VAL A 303 -23.39 -54.90 -31.31
C VAL A 303 -24.80 -54.48 -30.92
N CYS A 304 -25.02 -53.21 -30.56
CA CYS A 304 -26.35 -52.70 -30.25
C CYS A 304 -27.32 -52.77 -31.44
N LEU A 305 -26.86 -52.48 -32.66
CA LEU A 305 -27.68 -52.65 -33.86
C LEU A 305 -28.09 -54.10 -34.08
N ILE A 306 -27.14 -55.03 -33.89
CA ILE A 306 -27.39 -56.47 -34.00
C ILE A 306 -28.40 -56.92 -32.93
N LEU A 307 -28.20 -56.56 -31.67
CA LEU A 307 -29.13 -56.87 -30.58
C LEU A 307 -30.52 -56.28 -30.83
N ARG A 308 -30.62 -55.04 -31.32
CA ARG A 308 -31.89 -54.40 -31.69
C ARG A 308 -32.60 -55.15 -32.82
N TYR A 309 -31.85 -55.64 -33.81
CA TYR A 309 -32.39 -56.46 -34.89
C TYR A 309 -32.95 -57.79 -34.34
N TYR A 310 -32.18 -58.51 -33.52
CA TYR A 310 -32.60 -59.79 -32.95
C TYR A 310 -33.74 -59.67 -31.93
N THR A 311 -33.74 -58.64 -31.08
CA THR A 311 -34.85 -58.40 -30.13
C THR A 311 -36.16 -58.04 -30.84
N LYS A 312 -36.09 -57.33 -31.98
CA LYS A 312 -37.27 -57.08 -32.83
C LYS A 312 -37.83 -58.38 -33.44
N ILE A 313 -36.96 -59.37 -33.72
CA ILE A 313 -37.37 -60.70 -34.18
C ILE A 313 -37.94 -61.54 -33.03
N SER A 314 -37.30 -61.57 -31.85
CA SER A 314 -37.75 -62.36 -30.70
C SER A 314 -39.03 -61.84 -30.03
N LEU A 315 -39.31 -60.51 -30.07
CA LEU A 315 -40.57 -59.95 -29.56
C LEU A 315 -41.77 -60.11 -30.52
N LEU A 316 -41.52 -60.53 -31.77
CA LEU A 316 -42.55 -60.83 -32.77
C LEU A 316 -42.80 -62.33 -32.95
N GLN A 317 -42.10 -63.20 -32.23
CA GLN A 317 -42.48 -64.61 -32.18
C GLN A 317 -43.64 -64.76 -31.19
N PRO A 318 -44.82 -65.28 -31.63
CA PRO A 318 -45.90 -65.58 -30.71
C PRO A 318 -45.42 -66.67 -29.77
N SER A 319 -45.65 -66.50 -28.46
CA SER A 319 -45.44 -67.55 -27.48
C SER A 319 -46.31 -68.75 -27.87
N SER A 320 -45.70 -69.81 -28.40
CA SER A 320 -46.37 -71.09 -28.56
C SER A 320 -46.44 -71.76 -27.19
N SER A 321 -47.68 -71.86 -26.70
CA SER A 321 -48.14 -72.70 -25.60
C SER A 321 -47.68 -74.15 -25.73
#